data_AF-A0A928PW33-F1
#
_entry.id   AF-A0A928PW33-F1
#
_cell.length_a   1.000
_cell.length_b   1.000
_cell.length_c   1.000
_cell.angle_alpha   90.00
_cell.angle_beta   90.00
_cell.angle_gamma   90.00
#
_symmetry.space_group_name_H-M   'P 1'
#
loop_
_entity.id
_entity.type
_entity.pdbx_description
1 polymer ?
#
loop_
_entity_poly.entity_id
_entity_poly.type
_entity_poly.pdbx_seq_one_letter_code
_entity_poly.pdbx_strand_id
1 'polypeptide(L)'
;MPLTHSVSAMSCTGVCYIGMDPFQIETSAQERVHLAHELGHCKTGSFYNVYSNLDVREKQEKKADRWAVMQLVPANELRKALRSGVVEVWELAEYFDVTEDFIRKAIEIYKSMCYDVVNNSLK
;
A
#
# COMPACT_ATOMS: atom_id res chain seq x y z
N MET A 1 -15.56 -11.89 -1.85
CA MET A 1 -14.76 -10.72 -1.42
C MET A 1 -13.77 -10.38 -2.53
N PRO A 2 -13.28 -9.13 -2.65
CA PRO A 2 -12.12 -8.88 -3.51
C PRO A 2 -10.96 -9.78 -3.08
N LEU A 3 -10.04 -10.04 -4.01
CA LEU A 3 -8.89 -10.95 -3.84
C LEU A 3 -7.92 -10.53 -2.70
N THR A 4 -8.19 -9.42 -2.03
CA THR A 4 -7.34 -8.78 -1.02
C THR A 4 -7.72 -9.13 0.42
N HIS A 5 -8.68 -10.02 0.68
CA HIS A 5 -9.03 -10.50 2.04
C HIS A 5 -9.41 -9.41 3.08
N SER A 6 -9.52 -8.15 2.64
CA SER A 6 -9.93 -6.97 3.39
C SER A 6 -10.87 -6.14 2.53
N VAL A 7 -11.66 -5.29 3.19
CA VAL A 7 -12.56 -4.36 2.53
C VAL A 7 -12.85 -3.16 3.40
N SER A 8 -13.01 -2.01 2.77
CA SER A 8 -13.49 -0.78 3.39
C SER A 8 -14.84 -0.37 2.79
N ALA A 9 -15.69 0.17 3.64
CA ALA A 9 -16.99 0.68 3.25
C ALA A 9 -17.28 1.99 3.96
N MET A 10 -17.95 2.91 3.27
CA MET A 10 -18.36 4.20 3.83
C MET A 10 -19.89 4.26 3.89
N SER A 11 -20.41 4.62 5.05
CA SER A 11 -21.83 4.89 5.26
C SER A 11 -22.26 6.23 4.64
N CYS A 12 -23.56 6.43 4.47
CA CYS A 12 -24.13 7.69 3.97
C CYS A 12 -23.86 8.90 4.89
N THR A 13 -23.48 8.66 6.15
CA THR A 13 -23.08 9.70 7.10
C THR A 13 -21.57 10.00 7.08
N GLY A 14 -20.81 9.33 6.21
CA GLY A 14 -19.36 9.51 6.07
C GLY A 14 -18.51 8.70 7.06
N VAL A 15 -19.12 7.85 7.89
CA VAL A 15 -18.36 6.94 8.77
C VAL A 15 -17.79 5.79 7.93
N CYS A 16 -16.48 5.55 8.05
CA CYS A 16 -15.79 4.45 7.38
C CYS A 16 -15.67 3.23 8.29
N TYR A 17 -15.83 2.05 7.70
CA TYR A 17 -15.68 0.75 8.34
C TYR A 17 -14.66 -0.07 7.56
N ILE A 18 -13.85 -0.83 8.28
CA ILE A 18 -12.84 -1.73 7.71
C ILE A 18 -13.14 -3.14 8.22
N GLY A 19 -13.25 -4.08 7.29
CA GLY A 19 -13.31 -5.50 7.56
C GLY A 19 -12.04 -6.19 7.08
N MET A 20 -11.52 -7.11 7.88
CA MET A 20 -10.37 -7.96 7.55
C MET A 20 -10.75 -9.41 7.85
N ASP A 21 -10.34 -10.34 6.98
CA ASP A 21 -10.50 -11.78 7.20
C ASP A 21 -9.28 -12.32 7.98
N PRO A 22 -9.41 -12.59 9.29
CA PRO A 22 -8.28 -13.01 10.11
C PRO A 22 -7.76 -14.41 9.74
N PHE A 23 -8.53 -15.22 9.00
CA PHE A 23 -8.09 -16.56 8.57
C PHE A 23 -7.22 -16.53 7.33
N GLN A 24 -7.04 -15.37 6.71
CA GLN A 24 -6.25 -15.16 5.49
C GLN A 24 -5.08 -14.18 5.71
N ILE A 25 -4.90 -13.74 6.96
CA ILE A 25 -3.80 -12.88 7.39
C ILE A 25 -2.90 -13.73 8.28
N GLU A 26 -1.73 -14.10 7.76
CA GLU A 26 -0.80 -15.01 8.43
C GLU A 26 0.25 -14.26 9.26
N THR A 27 0.53 -13.01 8.92
CA THR A 27 1.59 -12.21 9.53
C THR A 27 1.14 -10.79 9.88
N SER A 28 1.79 -10.18 10.86
CA SER A 28 1.57 -8.77 11.22
C SER A 28 1.87 -7.82 10.06
N ALA A 29 2.87 -8.13 9.24
CA ALA A 29 3.23 -7.34 8.06
C ALA A 29 2.10 -7.35 7.01
N GLN A 30 1.47 -8.51 6.77
CA GLN A 30 0.27 -8.60 5.93
C GLN A 30 -0.88 -7.78 6.52
N GLU A 31 -1.19 -7.97 7.81
CA GLU A 31 -2.26 -7.20 8.47
C GLU A 31 -2.05 -5.68 8.31
N ARG A 32 -0.82 -5.23 8.56
CA ARG A 32 -0.42 -3.83 8.48
C ARG A 32 -0.59 -3.25 7.08
N VAL A 33 -0.17 -4.00 6.05
CA VAL A 33 -0.32 -3.58 4.65
C VAL A 33 -1.79 -3.51 4.23
N HIS A 34 -2.58 -4.52 4.56
CA HIS A 34 -4.01 -4.57 4.24
C HIS A 34 -4.76 -3.44 4.94
N LEU A 35 -4.52 -3.24 6.23
CA LEU A 35 -5.12 -2.17 7.00
C LEU A 35 -4.77 -0.79 6.44
N ALA A 36 -3.51 -0.57 6.05
CA ALA A 36 -3.09 0.70 5.45
C ALA A 36 -3.79 0.96 4.10
N HIS A 37 -4.00 -0.07 3.28
CA HIS A 37 -4.76 0.04 2.03
C HIS A 37 -6.21 0.44 2.28
N GLU A 38 -6.89 -0.23 3.21
CA GLU A 38 -8.28 0.08 3.56
C GLU A 38 -8.43 1.46 4.20
N LEU A 39 -7.45 1.88 5.01
CA LEU A 39 -7.36 3.25 5.49
C LEU A 39 -7.16 4.24 4.33
N GLY A 40 -6.40 3.88 3.31
CA GLY A 40 -6.23 4.67 2.09
C GLY A 40 -7.56 4.97 1.40
N HIS A 41 -8.44 3.97 1.30
CA HIS A 41 -9.80 4.17 0.82
C HIS A 41 -10.59 5.15 1.70
N CYS A 42 -10.60 4.95 3.01
CA CYS A 42 -11.26 5.85 3.96
C CYS A 42 -10.74 7.29 3.87
N LYS A 43 -9.43 7.48 3.71
CA LYS A 43 -8.77 8.79 3.78
C LYS A 43 -8.85 9.56 2.47
N THR A 44 -8.89 8.87 1.34
CA THR A 44 -8.94 9.50 0.02
C THR A 44 -10.35 9.52 -0.59
N GLY A 45 -11.33 8.91 0.09
CA GLY A 45 -12.70 8.76 -0.41
C GLY A 45 -12.76 7.86 -1.65
N SER A 46 -11.79 6.97 -1.85
CA SER A 46 -11.64 6.19 -3.06
C SER A 46 -12.49 4.92 -3.03
N PHE A 47 -13.81 5.05 -2.92
CA PHE A 47 -14.72 3.90 -2.89
C PHE A 47 -15.27 3.58 -4.29
N TYR A 48 -15.64 2.31 -4.48
CA TYR A 48 -16.37 1.85 -5.65
C TYR A 48 -17.31 0.71 -5.26
N ASN A 49 -18.25 0.37 -6.15
CA ASN A 49 -19.16 -0.75 -5.95
C ASN A 49 -18.92 -1.87 -6.99
N VAL A 50 -19.59 -3.01 -6.77
CA VAL A 50 -19.49 -4.20 -7.64
C VAL A 50 -20.03 -4.01 -9.07
N TYR A 51 -20.65 -2.86 -9.36
CA TYR A 51 -21.09 -2.48 -10.70
C TYR A 51 -20.22 -1.39 -11.34
N SER A 52 -19.23 -0.88 -10.62
CA SER A 52 -18.31 0.15 -11.13
C SER A 52 -17.43 -0.42 -12.24
N ASN A 53 -17.26 0.34 -13.32
CA ASN A 53 -16.37 0.00 -14.43
C ASN A 53 -14.94 -0.28 -13.93
N LEU A 54 -14.23 -1.16 -14.63
CA LEU A 54 -12.87 -1.58 -14.25
C LEU A 54 -11.92 -0.40 -14.08
N ASP A 55 -11.92 0.56 -15.00
CA ASP A 55 -11.06 1.76 -14.94
C ASP A 55 -11.32 2.62 -13.70
N VAL A 56 -12.59 2.69 -13.26
CA VAL A 56 -12.96 3.44 -12.05
C VAL A 56 -12.40 2.73 -10.83
N ARG A 57 -12.51 1.41 -10.76
CA ARG A 57 -11.94 0.61 -9.67
C ARG A 57 -10.43 0.76 -9.60
N GLU A 58 -9.76 0.55 -10.72
CA GLU A 58 -8.30 0.65 -10.82
C GLU A 58 -7.80 2.03 -10.37
N LYS A 59 -8.52 3.10 -10.74
CA LYS A 59 -8.20 4.45 -10.28
C LYS A 59 -8.35 4.62 -8.77
N GLN A 60 -9.36 3.99 -8.16
CA GLN A 60 -9.55 4.06 -6.72
C GLN A 60 -8.50 3.24 -5.96
N GLU A 61 -8.17 2.03 -6.44
CA GLU A 61 -7.10 1.18 -5.91
C GLU A 61 -5.76 1.91 -5.94
N LYS A 62 -5.42 2.54 -7.08
CA LYS A 62 -4.18 3.33 -7.20
C LYS A 62 -4.10 4.49 -6.20
N LYS A 63 -5.23 5.09 -5.81
CA LYS A 63 -5.24 6.15 -4.78
C LYS A 63 -4.99 5.58 -3.39
N ALA A 64 -5.66 4.48 -3.05
CA ALA A 64 -5.46 3.79 -1.78
C ALA A 64 -4.02 3.28 -1.64
N ASP A 65 -3.48 2.64 -2.68
CA ASP A 65 -2.10 2.17 -2.75
C ASP A 65 -1.09 3.30 -2.55
N ARG A 66 -1.25 4.42 -3.26
CA ARG A 66 -0.39 5.60 -3.08
C ARG A 66 -0.44 6.13 -1.66
N TRP A 67 -1.63 6.22 -1.08
CA TRP A 67 -1.78 6.67 0.31
C TRP A 67 -1.06 5.72 1.26
N ALA A 68 -1.29 4.41 1.14
CA ALA A 68 -0.67 3.38 1.97
C ALA A 68 0.86 3.42 1.87
N VAL A 69 1.41 3.51 0.67
CA VAL A 69 2.87 3.60 0.43
C VAL A 69 3.47 4.84 1.10
N MET A 70 2.82 6.00 0.97
CA MET A 70 3.30 7.22 1.63
C MET A 70 3.29 7.11 3.17
N GLN A 71 2.42 6.29 3.75
CA GLN A 71 2.37 6.08 5.20
C GLN A 71 3.37 5.04 5.69
N LEU A 72 3.44 3.89 5.01
CA LEU A 72 4.22 2.74 5.48
C LEU A 72 5.67 2.75 5.02
N VAL A 73 5.94 3.28 3.81
CA VAL A 73 7.29 3.35 3.23
C VAL A 73 7.55 4.78 2.75
N PRO A 74 7.71 5.76 3.67
CA PRO A 74 7.95 7.15 3.29
C PRO A 74 9.22 7.30 2.45
N ALA A 75 9.16 8.08 1.36
CA ALA A 75 10.25 8.19 0.40
C ALA A 75 11.60 8.64 1.02
N ASN A 76 11.55 9.51 2.02
CA ASN A 76 12.72 9.98 2.75
C ASN A 76 13.38 8.85 3.57
N GLU A 77 12.59 8.03 4.24
CA GLU A 77 13.08 6.88 5.01
C GLU A 77 13.57 5.77 4.09
N LEU A 78 12.87 5.51 2.98
CA LEU A 78 13.33 4.57 1.96
C LEU A 78 14.71 4.97 1.41
N ARG A 79 14.90 6.25 1.08
CA ARG A 79 16.20 6.76 0.65
C ARG A 79 17.27 6.65 1.74
N LYS A 80 16.90 6.80 3.01
CA LYS A 80 17.82 6.67 4.15
C LYS A 80 18.26 5.21 4.31
N ALA A 81 17.33 4.25 4.27
CA ALA A 81 17.60 2.82 4.32
C ALA A 81 18.57 2.39 3.20
N LEU A 82 18.28 2.83 1.97
CA LEU A 82 19.14 2.58 0.81
C LEU A 82 20.56 3.17 0.97
N ARG A 83 20.67 4.39 1.52
CA ARG A 83 21.98 5.03 1.81
C ARG A 83 22.76 4.33 2.93
N SER A 84 22.08 3.65 3.84
CA SER A 84 22.71 2.82 4.87
C SER A 84 23.08 1.41 4.40
N GLY A 85 22.81 1.08 3.13
CA GLY A 85 23.15 -0.22 2.54
C GLY A 85 22.05 -1.28 2.63
N VAL A 86 20.85 -0.93 3.13
CA VAL A 86 19.66 -1.78 3.11
C VAL A 86 19.06 -1.68 1.71
N VAL A 87 19.41 -2.61 0.82
CA VAL A 87 19.07 -2.51 -0.61
C VAL A 87 18.23 -3.67 -1.12
N GLU A 88 18.31 -4.82 -0.45
CA GLU A 88 17.56 -5.99 -0.85
C GLU A 88 16.09 -5.87 -0.43
N VAL A 89 15.20 -6.44 -1.25
CA VAL A 89 13.75 -6.31 -1.04
C VAL A 89 13.30 -6.90 0.30
N TRP A 90 13.87 -8.05 0.69
CA TRP A 90 13.57 -8.67 1.98
C TRP A 90 14.09 -7.83 3.15
N GLU A 91 15.29 -7.24 3.05
CA GLU A 91 15.83 -6.36 4.11
C GLU A 91 14.98 -5.10 4.26
N LEU A 92 14.50 -4.54 3.16
CA LEU A 92 13.59 -3.40 3.18
C LEU A 92 12.22 -3.78 3.76
N ALA A 93 11.70 -4.96 3.42
CA ALA A 93 10.44 -5.48 3.95
C ALA A 93 10.51 -5.62 5.49
N GLU A 94 11.60 -6.21 5.99
CA GLU A 94 11.90 -6.28 7.42
C GLU A 94 12.08 -4.89 8.06
N TYR A 95 12.82 -3.99 7.40
CA TYR A 95 13.06 -2.63 7.90
C TYR A 95 11.78 -1.82 8.09
N PHE A 96 10.82 -1.95 7.16
CA PHE A 96 9.56 -1.22 7.19
C PHE A 96 8.40 -1.98 7.85
N ASP A 97 8.62 -3.23 8.27
CA ASP A 97 7.58 -4.13 8.79
C ASP A 97 6.42 -4.31 7.81
N VAL A 98 6.73 -4.57 6.53
CA VAL A 98 5.75 -4.77 5.45
C VAL A 98 6.11 -6.00 4.62
N THR A 99 5.25 -6.40 3.69
CA THR A 99 5.55 -7.50 2.77
C THR A 99 6.52 -7.08 1.66
N GLU A 100 7.28 -8.04 1.12
CA GLU A 100 8.16 -7.80 -0.03
C GLU A 100 7.40 -7.24 -1.25
N ASP A 101 6.20 -7.76 -1.51
CA ASP A 101 5.33 -7.28 -2.59
C ASP A 101 4.95 -5.81 -2.38
N PHE A 102 4.74 -5.39 -1.13
CA PHE A 102 4.47 -4.00 -0.81
C PHE A 102 5.69 -3.10 -1.06
N ILE A 103 6.90 -3.56 -0.77
CA ILE A 103 8.14 -2.84 -1.13
C ILE A 103 8.26 -2.69 -2.66
N ARG A 104 8.01 -3.76 -3.42
CA ARG A 104 8.04 -3.70 -4.90
C ARG A 104 7.03 -2.67 -5.43
N LYS A 105 5.81 -2.69 -4.90
CA LYS A 105 4.76 -1.72 -5.20
C LYS A 105 5.18 -0.28 -4.84
N ALA A 106 5.77 -0.08 -3.67
CA ALA A 106 6.27 1.23 -3.25
C ALA A 106 7.31 1.80 -4.21
N ILE A 107 8.28 0.99 -4.63
CA ILE A 107 9.31 1.37 -5.60
C ILE A 107 8.68 1.75 -6.94
N GLU A 108 7.71 0.96 -7.45
CA GLU A 108 7.00 1.27 -8.69
C GLU A 108 6.26 2.61 -8.61
N ILE A 109 5.55 2.86 -7.51
CA ILE A 109 4.84 4.11 -7.27
C ILE A 109 5.80 5.30 -7.26
N TYR A 110 6.92 5.22 -6.54
CA TYR A 110 7.89 6.32 -6.49
C TYR A 110 8.56 6.57 -7.85
N LYS A 111 8.87 5.52 -8.61
CA LYS A 111 9.34 5.64 -10.00
C LYS A 111 8.31 6.37 -10.87
N SER A 112 7.03 6.02 -10.75
CA SER A 112 5.95 6.67 -11.52
C SER A 112 5.73 8.14 -11.16
N MET A 113 6.15 8.56 -9.96
CA MET A 113 6.05 9.93 -9.47
C MET A 113 7.31 10.77 -9.77
N CYS A 114 8.23 10.25 -10.58
CA CYS A 114 9.54 10.86 -10.84
C CYS A 114 10.33 11.16 -9.56
N TYR A 115 10.10 10.38 -8.50
CA TYR A 115 10.86 10.50 -7.27
C TYR A 115 12.12 9.65 -7.40
N ASP A 116 13.29 10.29 -7.39
CA ASP A 116 14.57 9.57 -7.44
C ASP A 116 14.83 8.87 -6.10
N VAL A 117 14.29 7.67 -5.97
CA VAL A 117 14.55 6.78 -4.82
C VAL A 117 15.95 6.16 -4.89
N VAL A 118 16.57 6.10 -6.08
CA VAL A 118 17.85 5.39 -6.30
C VAL A 118 18.73 6.14 -7.32
N ASN A 119 19.98 6.43 -6.97
CA ASN A 119 21.06 6.57 -7.97
C ASN A 119 21.42 5.15 -8.42
N ASN A 120 21.06 4.77 -9.65
CA ASN A 120 21.45 3.55 -10.38
C ASN A 120 22.34 2.55 -9.61
N SER A 121 21.77 1.61 -8.81
CA SER A 121 22.49 0.44 -8.26
C SER A 121 21.58 -0.65 -7.67
N LEU A 122 20.40 -0.89 -8.23
CA LEU A 122 19.71 -2.17 -8.02
C LEU A 122 19.97 -3.01 -9.27
N LYS A 123 20.89 -3.97 -9.15
CA LYS A 123 21.11 -5.01 -10.17
C LYS A 123 20.11 -6.13 -9.99
#